data_AF-A0A372QMV0-F1
#
_entry.id   AF-A0A372QMV0-F1
#
_cell.length_a   1.000
_cell.length_b   1.000
_cell.length_c   1.000
_cell.angle_alpha   90.00
_cell.angle_beta   90.00
_cell.angle_gamma   90.00
#
_symmetry.space_group_name_H-M   'P 1'
#
loop_
_entity.id
_entity.type
_entity.pdbx_description
1 polymer ?
#
loop_
_entity_poly.entity_id
_entity_poly.type
_entity_poly.pdbx_seq_one_letter_code
_entity_poly.pdbx_strand_id
1 'polypeptide(L)' 'INLDKQCGVINSLNKPCTHSLYCKSRLMVLKRSVAGRSQPFDTLLSRYQK' A
#
# COMPACT_ATOMS: atom_id res chain seq x y z
N ILE A 1 4.43 -8.91 -6.67
CA ILE A 1 3.57 -8.00 -5.87
C ILE A 1 3.38 -6.72 -6.66
N ASN A 2 2.16 -6.19 -6.74
CA ASN A 2 1.89 -4.97 -7.46
C ASN A 2 1.60 -3.84 -6.46
N LEU A 3 2.59 -2.97 -6.22
CA LEU A 3 2.51 -1.90 -5.23
C LEU A 3 1.48 -0.81 -5.60
N ASP A 4 1.08 -0.74 -6.87
CA ASP A 4 0.03 0.15 -7.35
C ASP A 4 -1.39 -0.36 -7.06
N LYS A 5 -1.56 -1.66 -6.76
CA LYS A 5 -2.86 -2.26 -6.39
C LYS A 5 -2.89 -2.81 -4.97
N GLN A 6 -1.72 -3.04 -4.36
CA GLN A 6 -1.56 -3.69 -3.07
C GLN A 6 -0.92 -2.73 -2.04
N CYS A 7 -1.10 -3.04 -0.76
CA CYS A 7 -0.63 -2.26 0.36
C CYS A 7 0.90 -2.20 0.42
N GLY A 8 1.59 -3.32 0.17
CA GLY A 8 3.06 -3.35 0.08
C GLY A 8 3.82 -3.08 1.39
N VAL A 9 3.13 -2.70 2.47
CA VAL A 9 3.75 -2.47 3.79
C VAL A 9 4.42 -3.75 4.27
N ILE A 10 5.69 -3.64 4.63
CA ILE A 10 6.46 -4.75 5.20
C ILE A 10 5.98 -5.00 6.64
N ASN A 11 5.56 -6.23 6.93
CA ASN A 11 5.22 -6.67 8.29
C ASN A 11 6.48 -7.10 9.06
N SER A 12 6.33 -7.38 10.36
CA SER A 12 7.42 -7.84 11.26
C SER A 12 8.12 -9.13 10.81
N LEU A 13 7.51 -9.91 9.90
CA LEU A 13 8.12 -11.10 9.29
C LEU A 13 8.85 -10.78 7.96
N ASN A 14 9.16 -9.51 7.69
CA ASN A 14 9.72 -9.03 6.41
C ASN A 14 8.90 -9.38 5.17
N LYS A 15 7.61 -9.74 5.34
CA LYS A 15 6.71 -10.03 4.22
C LYS A 15 5.90 -8.78 3.86
N PRO A 16 5.89 -8.38 2.57
CA PRO A 16 5.04 -7.30 2.10
C PRO A 16 3.55 -7.67 2.17
N CYS A 17 2.74 -6.71 2.56
CA CYS A 17 1.29 -6.87 2.63
C CYS A 17 0.70 -7.03 1.23
N THR A 18 0.12 -8.19 0.95
CA THR A 18 -0.52 -8.55 -0.33
C THR A 18 -1.98 -8.07 -0.42
N HIS A 19 -2.55 -7.54 0.66
CA HIS A 19 -3.89 -6.97 0.65
C HIS A 19 -3.97 -5.71 -0.22
N SER A 20 -5.18 -5.31 -0.60
CA SER A 20 -5.46 -4.12 -1.40
C SER A 20 -4.97 -2.82 -0.72
N LEU A 21 -4.89 -1.74 -1.49
CA LEU A 21 -4.57 -0.39 -0.98
C LEU A 21 -5.43 0.03 0.23
N TYR A 22 -6.69 -0.43 0.27
CA TYR A 22 -7.64 -0.21 1.37
C TYR A 22 -7.45 -1.09 2.60
N CYS A 23 -6.38 -1.90 2.71
CA CYS A 23 -6.27 -2.85 3.83
C CYS A 23 -6.38 -2.13 5.19
N LYS A 24 -7.30 -2.57 6.05
CA LYS A 24 -7.48 -1.98 7.39
C LYS A 24 -6.40 -2.41 8.38
N SER A 25 -5.61 -3.42 8.02
CA SER A 25 -4.60 -4.03 8.88
C SER A 25 -3.36 -3.16 9.09
N ARG A 26 -3.16 -2.10 8.31
CA ARG A 26 -1.97 -1.23 8.36
C ARG A 26 -2.40 0.22 8.43
N LEU A 27 -1.67 1.01 9.23
CA LEU A 27 -1.89 2.44 9.37
C LEU A 27 -1.60 3.18 8.05
N MET A 28 -2.30 4.28 7.80
CA MET A 28 -2.08 5.10 6.59
C MET A 28 -0.64 5.61 6.49
N VAL A 29 -0.03 6.00 7.61
CA VAL A 29 1.38 6.48 7.63
C VAL A 29 2.33 5.41 7.10
N LEU A 30 2.15 4.15 7.51
CA LEU A 30 2.97 3.04 7.03
C LEU A 30 2.78 2.81 5.52
N LYS A 31 1.54 2.90 5.03
CA LYS A 31 1.23 2.74 3.59
C LYS A 31 1.87 3.84 2.74
N ARG A 32 1.90 5.07 3.25
CA ARG A 32 2.53 6.23 2.61
C ARG A 32 4.06 6.12 2.57
N SER A 33 4.67 5.51 3.59
CA SER A 33 6.12 5.26 3.63
C SER A 33 6.60 4.10 2.75
N VAL A 34 5.71 3.37 2.06
CA VAL A 34 6.13 2.30 1.14
C VAL A 34 6.77 2.89 -0.11
N ALA A 35 8.08 2.76 -0.23
CA ALA A 35 8.83 3.09 -1.44
C ALA A 35 8.58 2.05 -2.55
N GLY A 36 8.73 2.47 -3.82
CA GLY A 36 8.57 1.58 -4.99
C GLY A 36 7.17 1.56 -5.60
N ARG A 37 6.25 2.39 -5.12
CA ARG A 37 4.98 2.66 -5.80
C ARG A 37 5.24 3.55 -7.01
N SER A 38 4.49 3.38 -8.10
CA SER A 38 4.63 4.25 -9.27
C SER A 38 4.22 5.69 -8.96
N GLN A 39 3.29 5.87 -8.01
CA GLN A 39 2.77 7.15 -7.55
C GLN A 39 2.51 7.17 -6.03
N PRO A 40 2.28 8.36 -5.43
CA PRO A 40 1.96 8.47 -4.02
C PRO A 40 0.75 7.60 -3.64
N PHE A 41 0.76 7.05 -2.42
CA PHE A 41 -0.33 6.21 -1.92
C PHE A 41 -1.70 6.89 -2.06
N ASP A 42 -1.81 8.18 -1.75
CA ASP A 42 -3.08 8.93 -1.88
C ASP A 42 -3.58 9.01 -3.32
N THR A 43 -2.69 9.20 -4.30
CA THR A 43 -3.07 9.22 -5.72
C THR A 43 -3.56 7.86 -6.19
N LEU A 44 -2.87 6.79 -5.78
CA LEU A 44 -3.27 5.42 -6.10
C LEU A 44 -4.59 5.04 -5.43
N LEU A 45 -4.78 5.46 -4.18
CA LEU A 45 -6.00 5.26 -3.42
C LEU A 45 -7.18 5.96 -4.10
N SER A 46 -7.00 7.23 -4.49
CA SER A 46 -8.02 8.01 -5.21
C SER A 46 -8.40 7.37 -6.55
N ARG A 47 -7.44 6.84 -7.31
CA ARG A 47 -7.73 6.11 -8.56
C ARG A 47 -8.45 4.79 -8.35
N TYR A 48 -8.16 4.09 -7.26
CA TYR A 48 -8.81 2.82 -6.95
C TYR A 48 -10.28 3.00 -6.55
N GLN A 49 -10.65 4.18 -6.05
CA GLN A 49 -12.00 4.53 -5.61
C GLN A 49 -12.94 4.94 -6.76
N LYS A 50 -12.43 5.06 -7.99
CA LYS A 50 -13.19 5.34 -9.22
C LYS A 50 -13.39 4.07 -10.03
#